data_AF-A0A9P4X3F5-F1
#
_entry.id   AF-A0A9P4X3F5-F1
#
_cell.length_a   1.000
_cell.length_b   1.000
_cell.length_c   1.000
_cell.angle_alpha   90.00
_cell.angle_beta   90.00
_cell.angle_gamma   90.00
#
_symmetry.space_group_name_H-M   'P 1'
#
loop_
_entity.id
_entity.type
_entity.pdbx_description
1 polymer ?
#
loop_
_entity_poly.entity_id
_entity_poly.type
_entity_poly.pdbx_seq_one_letter_code
_entity_poly.pdbx_strand_id
1 'polypeptide(L)'
;MSLVSQHTARKSPPFRDDLIQTLELHEIVHHSVMAQTPVGGGLADRFGPHGSGQKKESYCNSVLQHEACLNQWEKVRLKGIPSEECDDNETKMKRLSLQLRLLHARILLFRPMVARCCFMQNNAPVAADVQFDSSYMGHMIQYGAFQCILNAQRMVALLDKNCNANESACSIPWWSRIFYLHVAGTILLAAMQSTSLFTEAVSDSWQQTLSVFKKHEHLSLYIPQYTALFQSLARKASHMRHPPEHTGFMEELSDTKFHDTFLEFGFHNDNFLFDEPDETWFNSFPAS
;
A
#
# COMPACT_ATOMS: atom_id res chain seq x y z
N MET A 1 40.57 47.27 -17.19
CA MET A 1 40.06 45.95 -17.63
C MET A 1 40.07 45.01 -16.44
N SER A 2 38.90 44.73 -15.85
CA SER A 2 38.73 43.61 -14.93
C SER A 2 37.30 43.11 -15.10
N LEU A 3 37.15 41.99 -15.80
CA LEU A 3 35.88 41.32 -16.05
C LEU A 3 35.68 40.30 -14.92
N VAL A 4 34.76 40.64 -14.01
CA VAL A 4 34.23 39.71 -13.01
C VAL A 4 33.38 38.67 -13.75
N SER A 5 33.88 37.43 -13.80
CA SER A 5 33.15 36.27 -14.30
C SER A 5 32.07 35.88 -13.28
N GLN A 6 30.84 36.33 -13.51
CA GLN A 6 29.66 35.79 -12.82
C GLN A 6 29.38 34.38 -13.36
N HIS A 7 29.71 33.36 -12.56
CA HIS A 7 29.16 32.02 -12.74
C HIS A 7 27.67 32.04 -12.38
N THR A 8 26.82 32.14 -13.39
CA THR A 8 25.39 31.90 -13.25
C THR A 8 25.17 30.40 -13.06
N ALA A 9 24.77 30.02 -11.84
CA ALA A 9 24.29 28.68 -11.56
C ALA A 9 23.11 28.37 -12.49
N ARG A 10 23.34 27.46 -13.44
CA ARG A 10 22.36 27.03 -14.44
C ARG A 10 21.25 26.27 -13.71
N LYS A 11 20.15 26.95 -13.38
CA LYS A 11 18.93 26.31 -12.83
C LYS A 11 18.47 25.22 -13.81
N SER A 12 18.38 23.98 -13.35
CA SER A 12 17.77 22.88 -14.09
C SER A 12 16.31 23.23 -14.41
N PRO A 13 15.80 22.85 -15.60
CA PRO A 13 14.41 23.11 -15.93
C PRO A 13 13.48 22.32 -14.98
N PRO A 14 12.39 22.92 -14.48
CA PRO A 14 11.55 22.35 -13.41
C PRO A 14 10.95 20.98 -13.76
N PHE A 15 10.68 20.73 -15.04
CA PHE A 15 10.20 19.44 -15.57
C PHE A 15 11.22 18.31 -15.41
N ARG A 16 12.52 18.60 -15.57
CA ARG A 16 13.59 17.60 -15.46
C ARG A 16 13.75 17.14 -14.01
N ASP A 17 13.59 18.05 -13.06
CA ASP A 17 13.71 17.74 -11.63
C ASP A 17 12.52 16.92 -11.11
N ASP A 18 11.30 17.17 -11.61
CA ASP A 18 10.10 16.38 -11.26
C ASP A 18 10.19 14.95 -11.81
N LEU A 19 10.73 14.78 -13.03
CA LEU A 19 10.96 13.47 -13.64
C LEU A 19 12.02 12.68 -12.86
N ILE A 20 13.15 13.31 -12.51
CA ILE A 20 14.20 12.66 -11.70
C ILE A 20 13.63 12.20 -10.36
N GLN A 21 12.88 13.07 -9.68
CA GLN A 21 12.26 12.74 -8.39
C GLN A 21 11.26 11.58 -8.49
N THR A 22 10.50 11.52 -9.59
CA THR A 22 9.58 10.41 -9.85
C THR A 22 10.33 9.11 -10.13
N LEU A 23 11.42 9.17 -10.90
CA LEU A 23 12.25 8.01 -11.21
C LEU A 23 12.98 7.48 -9.96
N GLU A 24 13.50 8.36 -9.09
CA GLU A 24 14.10 7.98 -7.81
C GLU A 24 13.13 7.18 -6.93
N LEU A 25 11.88 7.66 -6.79
CA LEU A 25 10.85 6.95 -6.04
C LEU A 25 10.48 5.62 -6.70
N HIS A 26 10.38 5.61 -8.03
CA HIS A 26 10.07 4.39 -8.78
C HIS A 26 11.19 3.35 -8.63
N GLU A 27 12.45 3.75 -8.64
CA GLU A 27 13.60 2.85 -8.44
C GLU A 27 13.62 2.23 -7.04
N ILE A 28 13.38 3.03 -6.00
CA ILE A 28 13.30 2.53 -4.61
C ILE A 28 12.17 1.51 -4.48
N VAL A 29 10.99 1.82 -5.04
CA VAL A 29 9.84 0.90 -5.03
C VAL A 29 10.12 -0.34 -5.88
N HIS A 30 10.72 -0.18 -7.05
CA HIS A 30 11.06 -1.29 -7.95
C HIS A 30 12.01 -2.27 -7.28
N HIS A 31 13.07 -1.80 -6.60
CA HIS A 31 13.96 -2.67 -5.83
C HIS A 31 13.25 -3.35 -4.65
N SER A 32 12.28 -2.67 -4.04
CA SER A 32 11.44 -3.26 -2.99
C SER A 32 10.57 -4.38 -3.53
N VAL A 33 10.00 -4.23 -4.74
CA VAL A 33 9.19 -5.27 -5.41
C VAL A 33 10.06 -6.40 -5.96
N MET A 34 11.26 -6.11 -6.45
CA MET A 34 12.20 -7.15 -6.89
C MET A 34 12.73 -7.99 -5.72
N ALA A 35 12.85 -7.42 -4.53
CA ALA A 35 13.13 -8.18 -3.31
C ALA A 35 11.97 -9.15 -2.94
N GLN A 36 10.79 -8.98 -3.53
CA GLN A 36 9.62 -9.86 -3.37
C GLN A 36 9.59 -10.98 -4.42
N THR A 37 10.27 -10.80 -5.56
CA THR A 37 10.36 -11.86 -6.58
C THR A 37 11.40 -12.91 -6.18
N PRO A 38 11.04 -14.20 -6.08
CA PRO A 38 11.98 -15.24 -5.69
C PRO A 38 13.08 -15.41 -6.75
N VAL A 39 14.29 -14.95 -6.43
CA VAL A 39 15.50 -15.24 -7.21
C VAL A 39 16.05 -16.60 -6.77
N GLY A 40 15.61 -17.66 -7.45
CA GLY A 40 16.28 -18.96 -7.42
C GLY A 40 15.61 -20.05 -6.57
N GLY A 41 14.80 -20.89 -7.22
CA GLY A 41 14.39 -22.19 -6.69
C GLY A 41 15.53 -23.22 -6.79
N GLY A 42 16.58 -23.05 -6.00
CA GLY A 42 17.60 -24.08 -5.83
C GLY A 42 17.06 -25.22 -4.96
N LEU A 43 17.38 -26.47 -5.30
CA LEU A 43 16.91 -27.66 -4.55
C LEU A 43 17.19 -27.57 -3.04
N ALA A 44 18.28 -26.91 -2.61
CA ALA A 44 18.60 -26.70 -1.19
C ALA A 44 17.58 -25.84 -0.43
N ASP A 45 16.91 -24.93 -1.13
CA ASP A 45 15.90 -24.01 -0.58
C ASP A 45 14.51 -24.68 -0.46
N ARG A 46 14.33 -25.83 -1.14
CA ARG A 46 13.12 -26.68 -1.07
C ARG A 46 13.19 -27.76 0.02
N PHE A 47 14.40 -28.14 0.46
CA PHE A 47 14.59 -29.25 1.40
C PHE A 47 15.15 -28.83 2.77
N GLY A 48 15.40 -27.52 2.98
CA GLY A 48 15.83 -27.01 4.28
C GLY A 48 14.64 -26.62 5.17
N PRO A 49 14.60 -27.00 6.46
CA PRO A 49 13.56 -26.56 7.42
C PRO A 49 13.58 -25.05 7.72
N HIS A 50 14.37 -24.25 6.99
CA HIS A 50 14.65 -22.83 7.22
C HIS A 50 14.38 -21.92 6.01
N GLY A 51 13.94 -22.44 4.86
CA GLY A 51 13.82 -21.66 3.60
C GLY A 51 12.70 -20.61 3.58
N SER A 52 11.54 -20.88 4.17
CA SER A 52 10.41 -19.92 4.17
C SER A 52 10.59 -18.80 5.20
N GLY A 53 11.14 -19.10 6.38
CA GLY A 53 11.45 -18.12 7.43
C GLY A 53 12.53 -17.13 7.01
N GLN A 54 13.62 -17.63 6.41
CA GLN A 54 14.73 -16.79 5.96
C GLN A 54 14.32 -15.82 4.83
N LYS A 55 13.41 -16.24 3.94
CA LYS A 55 12.84 -15.36 2.89
C LYS A 55 12.01 -14.23 3.47
N LYS A 56 11.14 -14.54 4.43
CA LYS A 56 10.34 -13.54 5.13
C LYS A 56 11.25 -12.55 5.87
N GLU A 57 12.28 -13.03 6.57
CA GLU A 57 13.28 -12.22 7.29
C GLU A 57 14.05 -11.29 6.33
N SER A 58 14.49 -11.82 5.20
CA SER A 58 15.13 -11.03 4.14
C SER A 58 14.22 -9.91 3.62
N TYR A 59 12.93 -10.20 3.45
CA TYR A 59 11.95 -9.20 3.03
C TYR A 59 11.77 -8.09 4.07
N CYS A 60 11.57 -8.43 5.34
CA CYS A 60 11.38 -7.43 6.40
C CYS A 60 12.61 -6.53 6.59
N ASN A 61 13.81 -7.11 6.51
CA ASN A 61 15.06 -6.34 6.53
C ASN A 61 15.17 -5.40 5.32
N SER A 62 14.78 -5.88 4.13
CA SER A 62 14.75 -5.07 2.91
C SER A 62 13.76 -3.91 3.08
N VAL A 63 12.58 -4.16 3.63
CA VAL A 63 11.57 -3.10 3.87
C VAL A 63 12.10 -2.00 4.77
N LEU A 64 12.78 -2.33 5.88
CA LEU A 64 13.40 -1.33 6.75
C LEU A 64 14.47 -0.50 6.03
N GLN A 65 15.28 -1.13 5.18
CA GLN A 65 16.29 -0.41 4.40
C GLN A 65 15.63 0.56 3.40
N HIS A 66 14.60 0.11 2.67
CA HIS A 66 13.88 0.96 1.73
C HIS A 66 13.10 2.07 2.44
N GLU A 67 12.54 1.81 3.63
CA GLU A 67 11.93 2.84 4.47
C GLU A 67 12.95 3.91 4.87
N ALA A 68 14.16 3.52 5.29
CA ALA A 68 15.23 4.45 5.60
C ALA A 68 15.61 5.31 4.37
N CYS A 69 15.66 4.71 3.18
CA CYS A 69 15.87 5.43 1.92
C CYS A 69 14.75 6.44 1.64
N LEU A 70 13.48 6.06 1.80
CA LEU A 70 12.33 6.96 1.61
C LEU A 70 12.32 8.11 2.63
N ASN A 71 12.69 7.83 3.88
CA ASN A 71 12.83 8.85 4.93
C ASN A 71 13.96 9.83 4.63
N GLN A 72 15.07 9.34 4.08
CA GLN A 72 16.16 10.21 3.63
C GLN A 72 15.75 11.03 2.40
N TRP A 73 15.05 10.40 1.45
CA TRP A 73 14.51 11.08 0.27
C TRP A 73 13.56 12.22 0.67
N GLU A 74 12.64 11.97 1.60
CA GLU A 74 11.74 12.99 2.15
C GLU A 74 12.52 14.15 2.77
N LYS A 75 13.53 13.87 3.60
CA LYS A 75 14.37 14.90 4.21
C LYS A 75 15.09 15.75 3.18
N VAL A 76 15.63 15.15 2.10
CA VAL A 76 16.40 15.86 1.08
C VAL A 76 15.50 16.64 0.12
N ARG A 77 14.37 16.07 -0.28
CA ARG A 77 13.52 16.60 -1.36
C ARG A 77 12.36 17.48 -0.85
N LEU A 78 11.80 17.19 0.33
CA LEU A 78 10.66 17.94 0.87
C LEU A 78 11.06 19.03 1.87
N LYS A 79 12.16 18.91 2.63
CA LYS A 79 12.61 20.02 3.51
C LYS A 79 13.09 21.25 2.74
N GLY A 80 13.60 21.07 1.53
CA GLY A 80 14.07 22.17 0.68
C GLY A 80 12.96 23.01 0.04
N ILE A 81 11.71 22.55 0.14
CA ILE A 81 10.54 23.27 -0.36
C ILE A 81 9.96 24.05 0.82
N PRO A 82 9.71 25.37 0.73
CA PRO A 82 9.09 26.13 1.81
C PRO A 82 7.64 25.67 2.07
N SER A 83 7.25 25.61 3.34
CA SER A 83 5.92 25.19 3.81
C SER A 83 4.81 26.18 3.37
N GLU A 84 3.55 25.89 3.70
CA GLU A 84 2.30 26.54 3.23
C GLU A 84 2.24 28.08 3.23
N GLU A 85 3.23 28.74 3.81
CA GLU A 85 3.47 30.20 3.85
C GLU A 85 4.02 30.78 2.54
N CYS A 86 4.42 29.96 1.56
CA CYS A 86 4.85 30.46 0.25
C CYS A 86 3.63 30.77 -0.64
N ASP A 87 3.51 32.02 -1.11
CA ASP A 87 2.40 32.45 -1.98
C ASP A 87 2.47 31.86 -3.40
N ASP A 88 3.56 31.15 -3.73
CA ASP A 88 3.73 30.50 -5.03
C ASP A 88 2.93 29.20 -5.14
N ASN A 89 1.88 29.24 -5.95
CA ASN A 89 1.02 28.11 -6.27
C ASN A 89 1.82 26.97 -6.94
N GLU A 90 2.82 27.26 -7.77
CA GLU A 90 3.62 26.23 -8.45
C GLU A 90 4.43 25.40 -7.44
N THR A 91 5.06 26.07 -6.48
CA THR A 91 5.81 25.42 -5.40
C THR A 91 4.91 24.56 -4.49
N LYS A 92 3.71 25.06 -4.14
CA LYS A 92 2.72 24.29 -3.37
C LYS A 92 2.28 23.03 -4.12
N MET A 93 2.02 23.15 -5.41
CA MET A 93 1.62 22.03 -6.26
C MET A 93 2.70 21.00 -6.46
N LYS A 94 3.95 21.44 -6.66
CA LYS A 94 5.10 20.54 -6.71
C LYS A 94 5.26 19.77 -5.41
N ARG A 95 5.14 20.45 -4.26
CA ARG A 95 5.18 19.80 -2.95
C ARG A 95 4.10 18.74 -2.81
N LEU A 96 2.86 19.08 -3.14
CA LEU A 96 1.71 18.20 -3.03
C LEU A 96 1.89 16.95 -3.89
N SER A 97 2.35 17.12 -5.14
CA SER A 97 2.62 16.01 -6.06
C SER A 97 3.69 15.07 -5.50
N LEU A 98 4.78 15.61 -4.97
CA LEU A 98 5.86 14.81 -4.36
C LEU A 98 5.40 14.09 -3.08
N GLN A 99 4.59 14.75 -2.25
CA GLN A 99 4.01 14.11 -1.07
C GLN A 99 3.11 12.93 -1.45
N LEU A 100 2.25 13.08 -2.46
CA LEU A 100 1.41 11.97 -2.93
C LEU A 100 2.23 10.80 -3.49
N ARG A 101 3.25 11.09 -4.30
CA ARG A 101 4.14 10.04 -4.85
C ARG A 101 4.92 9.33 -3.75
N LEU A 102 5.41 10.06 -2.74
CA LEU A 102 6.09 9.47 -1.59
C LEU A 102 5.15 8.59 -0.76
N LEU A 103 3.93 9.06 -0.49
CA LEU A 103 2.93 8.26 0.21
C LEU A 103 2.57 6.99 -0.57
N HIS A 104 2.44 7.10 -1.90
CA HIS A 104 2.20 5.95 -2.76
C HIS A 104 3.36 4.94 -2.70
N ALA A 105 4.61 5.40 -2.77
CA ALA A 105 5.78 4.55 -2.64
C ALA A 105 5.80 3.80 -1.29
N ARG A 106 5.47 4.49 -0.18
CA ARG A 106 5.34 3.87 1.14
C ARG A 106 4.21 2.85 1.20
N ILE A 107 3.05 3.15 0.61
CA ILE A 107 1.94 2.20 0.53
C ILE A 107 2.39 0.95 -0.22
N LEU A 108 3.02 1.06 -1.38
CA LEU A 108 3.51 -0.10 -2.14
C LEU A 108 4.54 -0.92 -1.36
N LEU A 109 5.43 -0.25 -0.61
CA LEU A 109 6.43 -0.90 0.22
C LEU A 109 5.81 -1.76 1.33
N PHE A 110 4.78 -1.25 2.01
CA PHE A 110 4.20 -1.91 3.18
C PHE A 110 2.96 -2.75 2.87
N ARG A 111 2.37 -2.60 1.68
CA ARG A 111 1.17 -3.32 1.26
C ARG A 111 1.23 -4.84 1.44
N PRO A 112 2.35 -5.52 1.14
CA PRO A 112 2.43 -6.96 1.37
C PRO A 112 2.18 -7.35 2.84
N MET A 113 2.57 -6.49 3.80
CA MET A 113 2.36 -6.74 5.22
C MET A 113 0.88 -6.62 5.62
N VAL A 114 0.12 -5.69 5.02
CA VAL A 114 -1.35 -5.64 5.17
C VAL A 114 -1.98 -6.93 4.65
N ALA A 115 -1.56 -7.37 3.46
CA ALA A 115 -2.05 -8.59 2.84
C ALA A 115 -1.81 -9.81 3.75
N ARG A 116 -0.60 -9.91 4.31
CA ARG A 116 -0.22 -10.96 5.27
C ARG A 116 -1.07 -10.96 6.53
N CYS A 117 -1.26 -9.81 7.17
CA CYS A 117 -2.13 -9.70 8.35
C CYS A 117 -3.57 -10.14 8.05
N CYS A 118 -4.13 -9.72 6.91
CA CYS A 118 -5.48 -10.12 6.53
C CYS A 118 -5.59 -11.63 6.22
N PHE A 119 -4.57 -12.22 5.58
CA PHE A 119 -4.54 -13.66 5.29
C PHE A 119 -4.43 -14.51 6.56
N MET A 120 -3.53 -14.14 7.48
CA MET A 120 -3.34 -14.90 8.72
C MET A 120 -4.60 -14.96 9.57
N GLN A 121 -5.40 -13.89 9.56
CA GLN A 121 -6.65 -13.85 10.31
C GLN A 121 -7.70 -14.82 9.77
N ASN A 122 -7.72 -15.07 8.46
CA ASN A 122 -8.76 -15.90 7.82
C ASN A 122 -8.37 -17.37 7.69
N ASN A 123 -7.11 -17.71 8.00
CA ASN A 123 -6.60 -19.07 7.97
C ASN A 123 -6.31 -19.58 9.39
N ALA A 124 -7.30 -20.27 9.97
CA ALA A 124 -7.25 -20.90 11.29
C ALA A 124 -6.00 -21.81 11.55
N PRO A 125 -5.52 -22.63 10.59
CA PRO A 125 -4.32 -23.45 10.83
C PRO A 125 -3.01 -22.62 10.88
N VAL A 126 -2.99 -21.41 10.30
CA VAL A 126 -1.83 -20.50 10.33
C VAL A 126 -1.87 -19.61 11.58
N ALA A 127 -3.08 -19.26 12.07
CA ALA A 127 -3.29 -18.54 13.32
C ALA A 127 -2.99 -19.37 14.58
N ALA A 128 -3.00 -20.71 14.48
CA ALA A 128 -2.60 -21.60 15.56
C ALA A 128 -1.09 -21.57 15.85
N ASP A 129 -0.29 -20.91 15.02
CA ASP A 129 1.12 -20.66 15.31
C ASP A 129 1.25 -19.48 16.29
N VAL A 130 1.03 -19.77 17.57
CA VAL A 130 1.19 -18.86 18.73
C VAL A 130 2.59 -18.20 18.75
N GLN A 131 3.56 -18.75 18.00
CA GLN A 131 4.88 -18.17 17.84
C GLN A 131 4.90 -16.97 16.90
N PHE A 132 3.98 -16.83 15.94
CA PHE A 132 4.03 -15.71 14.98
C PHE A 132 3.73 -14.38 15.65
N ASP A 133 2.63 -14.27 16.40
CA ASP A 133 2.23 -13.03 17.10
C ASP A 133 3.22 -12.63 18.20
N SER A 134 3.91 -13.60 18.80
CA SER A 134 4.95 -13.36 19.80
C SER A 134 6.36 -13.18 19.21
N SER A 135 6.56 -13.53 17.93
CA SER A 135 7.85 -13.39 17.26
C SER A 135 8.14 -11.92 16.95
N TYR A 136 9.43 -11.57 16.97
CA TYR A 136 9.92 -10.29 16.45
C TYR A 136 9.38 -10.00 15.03
N MET A 137 9.23 -11.05 14.23
CA MET A 137 8.78 -10.96 12.86
C MET A 137 7.31 -10.59 12.72
N GLY A 138 6.44 -11.20 13.52
CA GLY A 138 5.03 -10.84 13.57
C GLY A 138 4.83 -9.38 13.96
N HIS A 139 5.59 -8.89 14.94
CA HIS A 139 5.59 -7.47 15.32
C HIS A 139 6.03 -6.55 14.18
N MET A 140 7.05 -6.94 13.40
CA MET A 140 7.49 -6.15 12.24
C MET A 140 6.42 -6.08 11.14
N ILE A 141 5.78 -7.21 10.83
CA ILE A 141 4.72 -7.29 9.83
C ILE A 141 3.53 -6.45 10.28
N GLN A 142 3.13 -6.57 11.54
CA GLN A 142 2.05 -5.77 12.10
C GLN A 142 2.39 -4.26 12.08
N TYR A 143 3.63 -3.89 12.46
CA TYR A 143 4.09 -2.51 12.39
C TYR A 143 3.99 -1.95 10.97
N GLY A 144 4.50 -2.66 9.97
CA GLY A 144 4.45 -2.18 8.60
C GLY A 144 3.03 -2.16 8.03
N ALA A 145 2.16 -3.10 8.40
CA ALA A 145 0.74 -3.04 8.06
C ALA A 145 0.10 -1.74 8.60
N PHE A 146 0.38 -1.38 9.85
CA PHE A 146 -0.07 -0.10 10.41
C PHE A 146 0.56 1.11 9.70
N GLN A 147 1.85 1.05 9.33
CA GLN A 147 2.45 2.12 8.52
C GLN A 147 1.77 2.26 7.17
N CYS A 148 1.40 1.17 6.50
CA CYS A 148 0.65 1.21 5.24
C CYS A 148 -0.68 1.95 5.40
N ILE A 149 -1.44 1.61 6.45
CA ILE A 149 -2.72 2.24 6.78
C ILE A 149 -2.52 3.73 7.07
N LEU A 150 -1.55 4.10 7.92
CA LEU A 150 -1.26 5.50 8.24
C LEU A 150 -0.93 6.31 6.98
N ASN A 151 -0.17 5.75 6.04
CA ASN A 151 0.14 6.41 4.78
C ASN A 151 -1.10 6.55 3.87
N ALA A 152 -2.00 5.56 3.85
CA ALA A 152 -3.27 5.65 3.14
C ALA A 152 -4.18 6.75 3.74
N GLN A 153 -4.30 6.82 5.07
CA GLN A 153 -5.08 7.87 5.75
C GLN A 153 -4.51 9.26 5.45
N ARG A 154 -3.17 9.42 5.52
CA ARG A 154 -2.50 10.68 5.15
C ARG A 154 -2.75 11.07 3.71
N MET A 155 -2.75 10.10 2.78
CA MET A 155 -3.02 10.34 1.36
C MET A 155 -4.44 10.88 1.17
N VAL A 156 -5.45 10.26 1.81
CA VAL A 156 -6.83 10.72 1.76
C VAL A 156 -6.99 12.12 2.34
N ALA A 157 -6.42 12.37 3.52
CA ALA A 157 -6.48 13.69 4.16
C ALA A 157 -5.82 14.78 3.31
N LEU A 158 -4.68 14.47 2.68
CA LEU A 158 -3.97 15.38 1.80
C LEU A 158 -4.80 15.70 0.54
N LEU A 159 -5.45 14.70 -0.04
CA LEU A 159 -6.34 14.89 -1.19
C LEU A 159 -7.56 15.72 -0.80
N ASP A 160 -8.24 15.38 0.31
CA ASP A 160 -9.42 16.10 0.78
C ASP A 160 -9.13 17.59 1.07
N LYS A 161 -8.01 17.89 1.77
CA LYS A 161 -7.58 19.26 2.05
C LYS A 161 -7.36 20.09 0.77
N ASN A 162 -6.92 19.45 -0.30
CA ASN A 162 -6.57 20.12 -1.56
C ASN A 162 -7.66 19.95 -2.65
N CYS A 163 -8.83 19.41 -2.30
CA CYS A 163 -9.99 19.34 -3.18
C CYS A 163 -10.74 20.68 -3.19
N ASN A 164 -10.43 21.54 -4.16
CA ASN A 164 -11.23 22.74 -4.41
C ASN A 164 -12.37 22.42 -5.39
N ALA A 165 -13.61 22.77 -5.01
CA ALA A 165 -14.80 22.59 -5.85
C ALA A 165 -14.80 23.47 -7.11
N ASN A 166 -13.99 24.54 -7.11
CA ASN A 166 -13.77 25.40 -8.27
C ASN A 166 -12.36 25.11 -8.80
N GLU A 167 -12.27 24.30 -9.86
CA GLU A 167 -11.01 24.00 -10.56
C GLU A 167 -10.49 25.23 -11.32
N SER A 168 -10.09 26.29 -10.60
CA SER A 168 -9.41 27.44 -11.22
C SER A 168 -7.91 27.32 -11.01
N ALA A 169 -7.25 26.82 -12.06
CA ALA A 169 -5.81 26.85 -12.35
C ALA A 169 -4.84 26.23 -11.30
N CYS A 170 -4.07 25.24 -11.78
CA CYS A 170 -3.00 24.54 -11.08
C CYS A 170 -3.47 23.63 -9.92
N SER A 171 -4.32 22.63 -10.22
CA SER A 171 -4.52 21.46 -9.34
C SER A 171 -3.88 20.21 -9.96
N ILE A 172 -3.60 19.20 -9.14
CA ILE A 172 -3.08 17.89 -9.61
C ILE A 172 -4.13 17.33 -10.56
N PRO A 173 -3.74 16.72 -11.70
CA PRO A 173 -4.72 16.19 -12.64
C PRO A 173 -5.73 15.30 -11.94
N TRP A 174 -7.02 15.48 -12.24
CA TRP A 174 -8.10 14.79 -11.53
C TRP A 174 -7.95 13.27 -11.55
N TRP A 175 -7.48 12.71 -12.67
CA TRP A 175 -7.26 11.27 -12.82
C TRP A 175 -6.19 10.76 -11.86
N SER A 176 -5.16 11.56 -11.56
CA SER A 176 -4.15 11.21 -10.56
C SER A 176 -4.74 11.23 -9.15
N ARG A 177 -5.63 12.18 -8.85
CA ARG A 177 -6.35 12.22 -7.56
C ARG A 177 -7.22 10.97 -7.37
N ILE A 178 -7.97 10.58 -8.41
CA ILE A 178 -8.76 9.33 -8.42
C ILE A 178 -7.88 8.10 -8.25
N PHE A 179 -6.73 8.03 -8.95
CA PHE A 179 -5.77 6.95 -8.80
C PHE A 179 -5.27 6.80 -7.35
N TYR A 180 -4.84 7.90 -6.73
CA TYR A 180 -4.37 7.88 -5.33
C TYR A 180 -5.49 7.54 -4.34
N LEU A 181 -6.72 8.01 -4.57
CA LEU A 181 -7.88 7.61 -3.77
C LEU A 181 -8.18 6.11 -3.90
N HIS A 182 -8.05 5.53 -5.10
CA HIS A 182 -8.18 4.08 -5.29
C HIS A 182 -7.11 3.35 -4.48
N VAL A 183 -5.84 3.74 -4.62
CA VAL A 183 -4.72 3.14 -3.87
C VAL A 183 -4.99 3.18 -2.37
N ALA A 184 -5.30 4.35 -1.80
CA ALA A 184 -5.58 4.46 -0.37
C ALA A 184 -6.85 3.70 0.05
N GLY A 185 -7.90 3.77 -0.76
CA GLY A 185 -9.18 3.12 -0.49
C GLY A 185 -9.09 1.59 -0.44
N THR A 186 -8.29 0.96 -1.31
CA THR A 186 -8.06 -0.51 -1.25
C THR A 186 -7.39 -0.94 0.06
N ILE A 187 -6.41 -0.17 0.56
CA ILE A 187 -5.75 -0.45 1.85
C ILE A 187 -6.74 -0.29 3.01
N LEU A 188 -7.53 0.78 3.00
CA LEU A 188 -8.55 1.02 4.05
C LEU A 188 -9.62 -0.08 4.03
N LEU A 189 -10.06 -0.52 2.86
CA LEU A 189 -10.99 -1.65 2.71
C LEU A 189 -10.41 -2.95 3.26
N ALA A 190 -9.14 -3.26 2.99
CA ALA A 190 -8.47 -4.43 3.54
C ALA A 190 -8.39 -4.35 5.07
N ALA A 191 -8.03 -3.19 5.63
CA ALA A 191 -8.02 -2.94 7.07
C ALA A 191 -9.42 -3.00 7.70
N MET A 192 -10.47 -2.61 6.96
CA MET A 192 -11.88 -2.77 7.34
C MET A 192 -12.39 -4.22 7.29
N GLN A 193 -11.59 -5.17 6.82
CA GLN A 193 -11.90 -6.60 6.89
C GLN A 193 -11.13 -7.29 8.00
N SER A 194 -9.90 -6.85 8.24
CA SER A 194 -9.10 -7.43 9.32
C SER A 194 -9.56 -6.95 10.69
N THR A 195 -9.78 -7.83 11.66
CA THR A 195 -10.03 -7.48 13.07
C THR A 195 -8.76 -6.95 13.73
N SER A 196 -7.59 -7.44 13.34
CA SER A 196 -6.28 -7.03 13.88
C SER A 196 -5.86 -5.61 13.46
N LEU A 197 -6.31 -5.16 12.28
CA LEU A 197 -5.93 -3.87 11.70
C LEU A 197 -7.03 -2.81 11.82
N PHE A 198 -8.24 -3.21 12.22
CA PHE A 198 -9.36 -2.28 12.29
C PHE A 198 -9.19 -1.27 13.40
N THR A 199 -9.54 -0.02 13.10
CA THR A 199 -9.74 1.03 14.11
C THR A 199 -10.87 1.95 13.66
N GLU A 200 -11.43 2.74 14.58
CA GLU A 200 -12.41 3.79 14.25
C GLU A 200 -11.81 4.79 13.24
N ALA A 201 -10.53 5.15 13.40
CA ALA A 201 -9.83 6.03 12.47
C ALA A 201 -9.76 5.46 11.03
N VAL A 202 -9.68 4.14 10.86
CA VAL A 202 -9.77 3.49 9.54
C VAL A 202 -11.16 3.69 8.94
N SER A 203 -12.21 3.50 9.75
CA SER A 203 -13.60 3.73 9.33
C SER A 203 -13.84 5.20 8.94
N ASP A 204 -13.36 6.14 9.74
CA ASP A 204 -13.49 7.58 9.46
C ASP A 204 -12.77 7.97 8.17
N SER A 205 -11.55 7.46 7.98
CA SER A 205 -10.78 7.70 6.75
C SER A 205 -11.44 7.07 5.51
N TRP A 206 -12.13 5.94 5.68
CA TRP A 206 -12.95 5.37 4.61
C TRP A 206 -14.15 6.25 4.26
N GLN A 207 -14.86 6.79 5.25
CA GLN A 207 -15.94 7.75 4.99
C GLN A 207 -15.42 9.02 4.32
N GLN A 208 -14.25 9.51 4.74
CA GLN A 208 -13.57 10.62 4.08
C GLN A 208 -13.24 10.28 2.63
N THR A 209 -12.73 9.07 2.35
CA THR A 209 -12.44 8.60 0.99
C THR A 209 -13.68 8.66 0.10
N LEU A 210 -14.83 8.16 0.59
CA LEU A 210 -16.10 8.21 -0.14
C LEU A 210 -16.59 9.64 -0.37
N SER A 211 -16.43 10.52 0.63
CA SER A 211 -16.75 11.94 0.51
C SER A 211 -15.91 12.61 -0.58
N VAL A 212 -14.60 12.31 -0.65
CA VAL A 212 -13.72 12.83 -1.69
C VAL A 212 -14.10 12.28 -3.06
N PHE A 213 -14.40 10.99 -3.21
CA PHE A 213 -14.89 10.45 -4.48
C PHE A 213 -16.16 11.17 -4.96
N LYS A 214 -17.10 11.41 -4.04
CA LYS A 214 -18.34 12.13 -4.34
C LYS A 214 -18.07 13.55 -4.87
N LYS A 215 -17.09 14.25 -4.29
CA LYS A 215 -16.66 15.58 -4.79
C LYS A 215 -16.14 15.52 -6.23
N HIS A 216 -15.67 14.37 -6.72
CA HIS A 216 -15.13 14.19 -8.07
C HIS A 216 -16.11 13.55 -9.07
N GLU A 217 -17.34 13.19 -8.68
CA GLU A 217 -18.31 12.52 -9.57
C GLU A 217 -18.60 13.29 -10.85
N HIS A 218 -18.52 14.62 -10.81
CA HIS A 218 -18.73 15.50 -11.96
C HIS A 218 -17.64 15.39 -13.04
N LEU A 219 -16.48 14.81 -12.73
CA LEU A 219 -15.33 14.76 -13.63
C LEU A 219 -15.40 13.59 -14.62
N SER A 220 -16.18 12.55 -14.33
CA SER A 220 -16.38 11.41 -15.21
C SER A 220 -17.60 10.58 -14.82
N LEU A 221 -18.35 10.11 -15.82
CA LEU A 221 -19.48 9.19 -15.65
C LEU A 221 -19.08 7.84 -15.02
N TYR A 222 -17.79 7.49 -15.04
CA TYR A 222 -17.28 6.26 -14.44
C TYR A 222 -17.13 6.36 -12.91
N ILE A 223 -16.87 7.56 -12.37
CA ILE A 223 -16.58 7.75 -10.94
C ILE A 223 -17.77 7.32 -10.07
N PRO A 224 -19.04 7.68 -10.36
CA PRO A 224 -20.18 7.20 -9.58
C PRO A 224 -20.31 5.67 -9.56
N GLN A 225 -20.10 5.00 -10.71
CA GLN A 225 -20.18 3.54 -10.82
C GLN A 225 -19.10 2.87 -9.96
N TYR A 226 -17.90 3.43 -10.02
CA TYR A 226 -16.76 2.98 -9.26
C TYR A 226 -16.94 3.19 -7.74
N THR A 227 -17.48 4.34 -7.31
CA THR A 227 -17.86 4.59 -5.91
C THR A 227 -18.87 3.57 -5.41
N ALA A 228 -19.89 3.24 -6.22
CA ALA A 228 -20.90 2.25 -5.87
C ALA A 228 -20.30 0.84 -5.72
N LEU A 229 -19.36 0.46 -6.59
CA LEU A 229 -18.60 -0.79 -6.47
C LEU A 229 -17.81 -0.83 -5.16
N PHE A 230 -17.07 0.23 -4.85
CA PHE A 230 -16.29 0.35 -3.61
C PHE A 230 -17.15 0.25 -2.34
N GLN A 231 -18.33 0.87 -2.35
CA GLN A 231 -19.31 0.73 -1.26
C GLN A 231 -19.91 -0.67 -1.17
N SER A 232 -20.13 -1.36 -2.29
CA SER A 232 -20.56 -2.76 -2.32
C SER A 232 -19.52 -3.66 -1.67
N LEU A 233 -18.24 -3.47 -2.02
CA LEU A 233 -17.12 -4.19 -1.42
C LEU A 233 -16.99 -3.90 0.09
N ALA A 234 -17.15 -2.65 0.53
CA ALA A 234 -17.16 -2.30 1.95
C ALA A 234 -18.29 -2.98 2.74
N ARG A 235 -19.48 -3.11 2.13
CA ARG A 235 -20.60 -3.83 2.76
C ARG A 235 -20.27 -5.32 2.88
N LYS A 236 -19.78 -5.95 1.81
CA LYS A 236 -19.30 -7.35 1.87
C LYS A 236 -18.24 -7.55 2.96
N ALA A 237 -17.28 -6.62 3.06
CA ALA A 237 -16.26 -6.60 4.08
C ALA A 237 -16.83 -6.58 5.51
N SER A 238 -17.81 -5.72 5.77
CA SER A 238 -18.45 -5.62 7.10
C SER A 238 -19.18 -6.91 7.52
N HIS A 239 -19.76 -7.63 6.55
CA HIS A 239 -20.41 -8.91 6.77
C HIS A 239 -19.41 -10.05 7.05
N MET A 240 -18.21 -10.03 6.45
CA MET A 240 -17.18 -11.03 6.74
C MET A 240 -16.61 -10.90 8.16
N ARG A 241 -16.61 -9.68 8.73
CA ARG A 241 -16.18 -9.45 10.12
C ARG A 241 -17.22 -9.90 11.16
N HIS A 242 -18.49 -10.00 10.77
CA HIS A 242 -19.59 -10.44 11.63
C HIS A 242 -20.35 -11.60 10.96
N PRO A 243 -19.79 -12.82 10.95
CA PRO A 243 -20.52 -13.97 10.43
C PRO A 243 -21.81 -14.13 11.26
N PRO A 244 -22.99 -14.27 10.63
CA PRO A 244 -24.23 -14.50 11.37
C PRO A 244 -24.08 -15.79 12.19
N GLU A 245 -24.45 -15.75 13.47
CA GLU A 245 -24.26 -16.83 14.47
C GLU A 245 -24.93 -18.18 14.13
N HIS A 246 -25.59 -18.30 12.98
CA HIS A 246 -26.26 -19.52 12.54
C HIS A 246 -26.04 -19.78 11.06
N THR A 247 -25.08 -20.64 10.72
CA THR A 247 -25.19 -21.63 9.64
C THR A 247 -23.99 -22.57 9.69
N GLY A 248 -24.24 -23.82 10.11
CA GLY A 248 -23.27 -24.92 10.08
C GLY A 248 -22.99 -25.37 8.65
N PHE A 249 -22.25 -24.56 7.91
CA PHE A 249 -21.79 -24.84 6.55
C PHE A 249 -20.46 -24.10 6.28
N MET A 250 -19.48 -24.25 7.17
CA MET A 250 -18.15 -23.65 6.98
C MET A 250 -17.06 -24.66 7.31
N GLU A 251 -16.47 -25.23 6.26
CA GLU A 251 -15.06 -25.67 6.32
C GLU A 251 -14.38 -25.66 4.95
N GLU A 252 -15.11 -25.53 3.83
CA GLU A 252 -14.53 -25.62 2.47
C GLU A 252 -14.40 -24.27 1.73
N LEU A 253 -14.64 -23.13 2.41
CA LEU A 253 -14.76 -21.80 1.77
C LEU A 253 -13.72 -20.73 2.19
N SER A 254 -12.69 -21.05 2.96
CA SER A 254 -11.92 -20.00 3.67
C SER A 254 -10.66 -19.46 3.00
N ASP A 255 -10.15 -20.03 1.90
CA ASP A 255 -8.93 -19.53 1.26
C ASP A 255 -9.17 -18.97 -0.16
N THR A 256 -9.94 -19.68 -0.98
CA THR A 256 -10.28 -19.26 -2.36
C THR A 256 -11.10 -17.98 -2.40
N LYS A 257 -12.18 -17.87 -1.61
CA LYS A 257 -13.03 -16.67 -1.54
C LYS A 257 -12.28 -15.45 -0.99
N PHE A 258 -11.36 -15.67 -0.06
CA PHE A 258 -10.52 -14.61 0.49
C PHE A 258 -9.50 -14.12 -0.55
N HIS A 259 -8.83 -15.06 -1.22
CA HIS A 259 -7.93 -14.78 -2.33
C HIS A 259 -8.63 -13.99 -3.45
N ASP A 260 -9.82 -14.43 -3.88
CA ASP A 260 -10.62 -13.75 -4.90
C ASP A 260 -10.97 -12.31 -4.50
N THR A 261 -11.29 -12.08 -3.23
CA THR A 261 -11.61 -10.73 -2.73
C THR A 261 -10.35 -9.84 -2.72
N PHE A 262 -9.18 -10.39 -2.36
CA PHE A 262 -7.90 -9.67 -2.40
C PHE A 262 -7.43 -9.37 -3.82
N LEU A 263 -7.66 -10.30 -4.75
CA LEU A 263 -7.48 -10.06 -6.18
C LEU A 263 -8.42 -8.96 -6.69
N GLU A 264 -9.69 -8.92 -6.25
CA GLU A 264 -10.62 -7.82 -6.56
C GLU A 264 -10.13 -6.47 -6.00
N PHE A 265 -9.37 -6.46 -4.91
CA PHE A 265 -8.69 -5.26 -4.37
C PHE A 265 -7.32 -4.97 -4.99
N GLY A 266 -6.88 -5.77 -5.97
CA GLY A 266 -5.65 -5.60 -6.73
C GLY A 266 -4.38 -6.18 -6.08
N PHE A 267 -4.47 -7.06 -5.08
CA PHE A 267 -3.31 -7.63 -4.34
C PHE A 267 -2.56 -8.72 -5.12
N HIS A 268 -2.40 -8.55 -6.43
CA HIS A 268 -1.88 -9.59 -7.35
C HIS A 268 -0.40 -9.98 -7.13
N ASN A 269 0.41 -9.11 -6.53
CA ASN A 269 1.86 -9.35 -6.34
C ASN A 269 2.24 -9.80 -4.92
N ASP A 270 1.27 -9.86 -4.01
CA ASP A 270 1.52 -10.09 -2.58
C ASP A 270 1.56 -11.60 -2.23
N ASN A 271 1.44 -12.47 -3.24
CA ASN A 271 1.34 -13.92 -3.09
C ASN A 271 2.54 -14.57 -2.39
N PHE A 272 3.73 -13.97 -2.49
CA PHE A 272 4.96 -14.53 -1.92
C PHE A 272 4.97 -14.60 -0.38
N LEU A 273 4.11 -13.83 0.31
CA LEU A 273 3.98 -13.86 1.78
C LEU A 273 2.94 -14.87 2.27
N PHE A 274 2.14 -15.42 1.36
CA PHE A 274 1.26 -16.54 1.64
C PHE A 274 2.10 -17.79 1.38
N ASP A 275 2.30 -18.62 2.40
CA ASP A 275 2.91 -19.93 2.17
C ASP A 275 1.97 -20.68 1.22
N GLU A 276 2.42 -20.99 -0.01
CA GLU A 276 1.65 -21.87 -0.89
C GLU A 276 1.51 -23.20 -0.15
N PRO A 277 0.29 -23.75 0.02
CA PRO A 277 0.14 -25.06 0.64
C PRO A 277 0.93 -26.07 -0.19
N ASP A 278 1.84 -26.77 0.47
CA ASP A 278 2.77 -27.72 -0.11
C ASP A 278 1.98 -28.89 -0.71
N GLU A 279 1.52 -28.80 -1.96
CA GLU A 279 0.65 -29.80 -2.63
C GLU A 279 1.26 -31.21 -2.72
N THR A 280 2.49 -31.40 -2.25
CA THR A 280 3.16 -32.70 -2.17
C THR A 280 2.57 -33.65 -1.13
N TRP A 281 1.78 -33.18 -0.15
CA TRP A 281 1.13 -34.06 0.84
C TRP A 281 0.11 -35.04 0.23
N PHE A 282 -0.52 -34.68 -0.90
CA PHE A 282 -1.42 -35.58 -1.62
C PHE A 282 -0.72 -36.75 -2.32
N ASN A 283 0.59 -36.64 -2.58
CA ASN A 283 1.37 -37.65 -3.30
C ASN A 283 2.13 -38.63 -2.37
N SER A 284 2.00 -38.48 -1.06
CA SER A 284 2.75 -39.29 -0.07
C SER A 284 2.00 -40.51 0.49
N PHE A 285 0.84 -40.90 -0.05
CA PHE A 285 0.25 -42.19 0.29
C PHE A 285 0.85 -43.30 -0.57
N PRO A 286 1.57 -44.28 0.01
CA PRO A 286 1.97 -45.46 -0.75
C PRO A 286 0.71 -46.22 -1.16
N ALA A 287 0.51 -46.37 -2.47
CA ALA A 287 -0.47 -47.29 -3.01
C ALA A 287 -0.18 -48.69 -2.42
N SER A 288 -1.09 -49.18 -1.59
CA SER A 288 -1.17 -50.59 -1.18
C SER A 288 -2.34 -51.23 -1.91
#